data_AF-A0A0G4FX76-F1
#
_entry.id   AF-A0A0G4FX76-F1
#
_cell.length_a   1.000
_cell.length_b   1.000
_cell.length_c   1.000
_cell.angle_alpha   90.00
_cell.angle_beta   90.00
_cell.angle_gamma   90.00
#
_symmetry.space_group_name_H-M   'P 1'
#
loop_
_entity.id
_entity.type
_entity.pdbx_description
1 polymer ?
#
loop_
_entity_poly.entity_id
_entity_poly.type
_entity_poly.pdbx_seq_one_letter_code
_entity_poly.pdbx_strand_id
1 'polypeptide(L)'
;MRTSCLLFLCLLFSAVERSLASPSRLPSLPQFPSLAAFQQTRDVMKAVSESARLRGAVIGSFVADAAGMPVHWVYPKFKPELAEQLNERFKDKKEFCPESFNPFYKLPLGQQSGYGDQTVALLRALVEAGGWDRGVYCSHLQKMFGDGTKYDPSQLSSSTYSHESKTAQNLPVTGGWRHQSVKHFLQKIKETESAEEGKGTGTGLSPDAQMDGVAKLAPLVALYAGSPRMLQVVEECVRVTQEDQEAVDSARVGAKLLESLLMGEPIEAETVTKAVKSAGVSASMEAALLKSVDSVEEDHSSFAVREDVGISCKVPNNLTNSLHCLLKCAKGGDPSEAWVSAVRATLNSLGCNCSRLCFVGGCMGAVGGEESVPADWIEKTASITEIRALSEELLGLRDKVK
;
A
#
# COMPACT_ATOMS: atom_id res chain seq x y z
N MET A 1 78.07 0.98 -13.84
CA MET A 1 78.49 -0.37 -13.39
C MET A 1 77.61 -0.70 -12.19
N ARG A 2 76.55 -1.51 -12.41
CA ARG A 2 76.52 -2.98 -12.25
C ARG A 2 76.67 -3.31 -10.76
N THR A 3 75.81 -4.07 -10.07
CA THR A 3 74.88 -5.17 -10.37
C THR A 3 74.39 -5.57 -8.96
N SER A 4 73.11 -5.72 -8.64
CA SER A 4 72.38 -7.00 -8.68
C SER A 4 71.17 -6.86 -7.75
N CYS A 5 69.96 -7.05 -8.29
CA CYS A 5 68.82 -7.68 -7.59
C CYS A 5 67.64 -7.77 -8.58
N LEU A 6 67.82 -8.62 -9.60
CA LEU A 6 66.78 -9.10 -10.50
C LEU A 6 66.97 -10.61 -10.58
N LEU A 7 66.30 -11.37 -9.70
CA LEU A 7 66.17 -12.83 -9.77
C LEU A 7 65.21 -13.29 -8.66
N PHE A 8 63.92 -12.96 -8.82
CA PHE A 8 62.81 -13.67 -8.17
C PHE A 8 61.54 -13.56 -9.03
N LEU A 9 61.72 -13.68 -10.34
CA LEU A 9 60.67 -13.68 -11.36
C LEU A 9 61.08 -14.71 -12.42
N CYS A 10 60.75 -15.98 -12.15
CA CYS A 10 60.68 -17.11 -13.07
C CYS A 10 60.82 -18.38 -12.23
N LEU A 11 59.70 -18.95 -11.74
CA LEU A 11 59.53 -20.40 -11.44
C LEU A 11 58.17 -20.72 -10.75
N LEU A 12 57.09 -19.98 -11.07
CA LEU A 12 55.72 -20.36 -10.69
C LEU A 12 54.70 -20.25 -11.85
N PHE A 13 55.19 -20.32 -13.09
CA PHE A 13 54.37 -20.52 -14.29
C PHE A 13 54.72 -21.88 -14.91
N SER A 14 54.27 -22.98 -14.30
CA SER A 14 54.11 -24.27 -15.01
C SER A 14 53.32 -25.33 -14.22
N ALA A 15 52.39 -24.93 -13.34
CA ALA A 15 51.61 -25.92 -12.58
C ALA A 15 50.17 -25.47 -12.27
N VAL A 16 49.48 -24.81 -13.21
CA VAL A 16 48.00 -24.72 -13.18
C VAL A 16 47.46 -24.68 -14.63
N GLU A 17 47.93 -25.58 -15.48
CA GLU A 17 47.28 -25.88 -16.77
C GLU A 17 47.10 -27.40 -16.85
N ARG A 18 46.06 -27.90 -16.18
CA ARG A 18 45.33 -29.15 -16.44
C ARG A 18 44.38 -29.44 -15.26
N SER A 19 43.25 -28.76 -15.26
CA SER A 19 42.00 -29.32 -14.72
C SER A 19 40.83 -28.59 -15.39
N LEU A 20 40.47 -29.08 -16.57
CA LEU A 20 39.21 -28.74 -17.23
C LEU A 20 38.13 -29.61 -16.59
N ALA A 21 37.32 -29.02 -15.71
CA ALA A 21 36.02 -29.57 -15.33
C ALA A 21 35.06 -28.41 -14.98
N SER A 22 34.07 -28.21 -15.86
CA SER A 22 32.83 -27.42 -15.71
C SER A 22 32.96 -25.91 -15.39
N PRO A 23 32.52 -25.00 -16.27
CA PRO A 23 32.36 -23.59 -15.90
C PRO A 23 31.14 -23.44 -14.99
N SER A 24 31.35 -23.44 -13.68
CA SER A 24 30.40 -22.87 -12.74
C SER A 24 30.26 -21.38 -13.05
N ARG A 25 29.05 -20.94 -13.40
CA ARG A 25 28.71 -19.52 -13.58
C ARG A 25 29.06 -18.78 -12.29
N LEU A 26 30.04 -17.89 -12.37
CA LEU A 26 30.13 -16.78 -11.44
C LEU A 26 28.79 -16.04 -11.45
N PRO A 27 28.18 -15.70 -10.30
CA PRO A 27 27.00 -14.86 -10.30
C PRO A 27 27.38 -13.53 -10.96
N SER A 28 26.63 -13.15 -11.99
CA SER A 28 26.76 -11.85 -12.65
C SER A 28 26.61 -10.75 -11.60
N LEU A 29 27.54 -9.79 -11.59
CA LEU A 29 27.35 -8.55 -10.85
C LEU A 29 25.98 -7.96 -11.22
N PRO A 30 25.22 -7.39 -10.26
CA PRO A 30 23.94 -6.77 -10.56
C PRO A 30 24.15 -5.70 -11.63
N GLN A 31 23.42 -5.82 -12.74
CA GLN A 31 23.40 -4.78 -13.77
C GLN A 31 22.69 -3.57 -13.17
N PHE A 32 23.45 -2.52 -12.88
CA PHE A 32 22.87 -1.22 -12.57
C PHE A 32 22.00 -0.79 -13.76
N PRO A 33 20.79 -0.25 -13.52
CA PRO A 33 20.01 0.34 -14.59
C PRO A 33 20.88 1.38 -15.29
N SER A 34 20.90 1.34 -16.62
CA SER A 34 21.68 2.31 -17.38
C SER A 34 21.14 3.72 -17.12
N LEU A 35 21.99 4.73 -17.26
CA LEU A 35 21.58 6.14 -17.22
C LEU A 35 20.38 6.41 -18.17
N ALA A 36 20.31 5.67 -19.29
CA ALA A 36 19.21 5.74 -20.24
C ALA A 36 17.87 5.24 -19.65
N ALA A 37 17.86 4.19 -18.83
CA ALA A 37 16.66 3.71 -18.17
C ALA A 37 16.10 4.73 -17.16
N PHE A 38 16.98 5.39 -16.40
CA PHE A 38 16.59 6.48 -15.51
C PHE A 38 16.05 7.69 -16.26
N GLN A 39 16.69 8.06 -17.37
CA GLN A 39 16.24 9.16 -18.21
C GLN A 39 14.87 8.88 -18.83
N GLN A 40 14.64 7.65 -19.31
CA GLN A 40 13.36 7.23 -19.86
C GLN A 40 12.22 7.34 -18.85
N THR A 41 12.41 6.89 -17.60
CA THR A 41 11.40 7.05 -16.54
C THR A 41 11.06 8.53 -16.30
N ARG A 42 12.08 9.39 -16.24
CA ARG A 42 11.88 10.83 -16.04
C ARG A 42 11.14 11.49 -17.20
N ASP A 43 11.40 11.05 -18.43
CA ASP A 43 10.75 11.59 -19.62
C ASP A 43 9.29 11.15 -19.72
N VAL A 44 8.97 9.90 -19.38
CA VAL A 44 7.59 9.41 -19.29
C VAL A 44 6.80 10.20 -18.24
N MET A 45 7.36 10.41 -17.05
CA MET A 45 6.69 11.18 -16.00
C MET A 45 6.44 12.64 -16.36
N LYS A 46 7.37 13.27 -17.10
CA LYS A 46 7.17 14.63 -17.64
C LYS A 46 6.05 14.69 -18.68
N ALA A 47 5.78 13.60 -19.38
CA ALA A 47 4.70 13.52 -20.36
C ALA A 47 3.31 13.32 -19.72
N VAL A 48 3.24 12.66 -18.55
CA VAL A 48 1.98 12.51 -17.80
C VAL A 48 1.59 13.86 -17.18
N SER A 49 0.35 14.31 -17.40
CA SER A 49 -0.14 15.56 -16.81
C SER A 49 -0.38 15.43 -15.29
N GLU A 50 -0.37 16.54 -14.56
CA GLU A 50 -0.70 16.54 -13.12
C GLU A 50 -2.07 15.90 -12.86
N SER A 51 -3.10 16.26 -13.64
CA SER A 51 -4.44 15.66 -13.53
C SER A 51 -4.44 14.16 -13.78
N ALA A 52 -3.66 13.67 -14.76
CA ALA A 52 -3.55 12.24 -15.02
C ALA A 52 -2.88 11.50 -13.86
N ARG A 53 -1.83 12.08 -13.24
CA ARG A 53 -1.18 11.52 -12.05
C ARG A 53 -2.14 11.44 -10.87
N LEU A 54 -2.92 12.49 -10.62
CA LEU A 54 -3.89 12.52 -9.51
C LEU A 54 -4.99 11.48 -9.69
N ARG A 55 -5.60 11.39 -10.89
CA ARG A 55 -6.59 10.34 -11.18
C ARG A 55 -5.96 8.97 -11.09
N GLY A 56 -4.75 8.79 -11.63
CA GLY A 56 -3.99 7.55 -11.55
C GLY A 56 -3.78 7.09 -10.12
N ALA A 57 -3.46 8.01 -9.19
CA ALA A 57 -3.31 7.66 -7.78
C ALA A 57 -4.60 7.14 -7.15
N VAL A 58 -5.73 7.79 -7.42
CA VAL A 58 -7.03 7.38 -6.87
C VAL A 58 -7.49 6.06 -7.49
N ILE A 59 -7.51 5.96 -8.82
CA ILE A 59 -7.94 4.75 -9.53
C ILE A 59 -7.01 3.57 -9.24
N GLY A 60 -5.69 3.78 -9.30
CA GLY A 60 -4.70 2.74 -9.02
C GLY A 60 -4.82 2.18 -7.61
N SER A 61 -5.17 3.01 -6.61
CA SER A 61 -5.40 2.56 -5.24
C SER A 61 -6.59 1.59 -5.15
N PHE A 62 -7.74 1.97 -5.73
CA PHE A 62 -8.96 1.15 -5.68
C PHE A 62 -8.88 -0.14 -6.51
N VAL A 63 -8.25 -0.08 -7.69
CA VAL A 63 -8.09 -1.26 -8.55
C VAL A 63 -7.14 -2.26 -7.91
N ALA A 64 -6.04 -1.80 -7.30
CA ALA A 64 -5.11 -2.67 -6.61
C ALA A 64 -5.74 -3.37 -5.39
N ASP A 65 -6.57 -2.66 -4.60
CA ASP A 65 -7.28 -3.27 -3.47
C ASP A 65 -8.27 -4.35 -3.93
N ALA A 66 -9.11 -4.03 -4.92
CA ALA A 66 -10.07 -4.98 -5.50
C ALA A 66 -9.37 -6.21 -6.10
N ALA A 67 -8.20 -6.03 -6.71
CA ALA A 67 -7.39 -7.12 -7.25
C ALA A 67 -6.90 -8.09 -6.15
N GLY A 68 -6.56 -7.59 -4.97
CA GLY A 68 -5.99 -8.39 -3.88
C GLY A 68 -6.99 -8.93 -2.85
N MET A 69 -8.20 -8.37 -2.80
CA MET A 69 -9.24 -8.74 -1.83
C MET A 69 -9.46 -10.26 -1.70
N PRO A 70 -9.55 -11.05 -2.79
CA PRO A 70 -9.78 -12.49 -2.69
C PRO A 70 -8.68 -13.27 -1.97
N VAL A 71 -7.44 -12.76 -1.95
CA VAL A 71 -6.27 -13.44 -1.36
C VAL A 71 -5.75 -12.71 -0.12
N HIS A 72 -6.57 -11.83 0.45
CA HIS A 72 -6.21 -11.07 1.64
C HIS A 72 -6.09 -11.95 2.89
N TRP A 73 -5.08 -11.66 3.72
CA TRP A 73 -4.77 -12.34 4.99
C TRP A 73 -4.45 -13.82 4.88
N VAL A 74 -3.97 -14.29 3.72
CA VAL A 74 -3.30 -15.59 3.65
C VAL A 74 -1.91 -15.43 4.23
N TYR A 75 -1.67 -15.93 5.43
CA TYR A 75 -0.34 -15.90 6.06
C TYR A 75 0.27 -17.30 6.04
N PRO A 76 1.39 -17.56 5.33
CA PRO A 76 1.97 -18.90 5.26
C PRO A 76 2.24 -19.53 6.63
N LYS A 77 2.64 -18.73 7.63
CA LYS A 77 2.86 -19.18 9.01
C LYS A 77 1.60 -19.74 9.69
N PHE A 78 0.41 -19.25 9.32
CA PHE A 78 -0.86 -19.60 9.97
C PHE A 78 -1.80 -20.40 9.06
N LYS A 79 -1.58 -20.37 7.75
CA LYS A 79 -2.39 -20.98 6.68
C LYS A 79 -1.47 -21.52 5.56
N PRO A 80 -0.54 -22.43 5.87
CA PRO A 80 0.42 -22.93 4.88
C PRO A 80 -0.27 -23.61 3.70
N GLU A 81 -1.37 -24.33 3.94
CA GLU A 81 -2.11 -25.05 2.89
C GLU A 81 -2.77 -24.09 1.90
N LEU A 82 -3.32 -22.96 2.38
CA LEU A 82 -3.89 -21.93 1.49
C LEU A 82 -2.81 -21.24 0.67
N ALA A 83 -1.64 -20.99 1.27
CA ALA A 83 -0.52 -20.38 0.57
C ALA A 83 0.03 -21.30 -0.53
N GLU A 84 0.16 -22.60 -0.26
CA GLU A 84 0.58 -23.61 -1.23
C GLU A 84 -0.41 -23.69 -2.39
N GLN A 85 -1.70 -23.83 -2.11
CA GLN A 85 -2.75 -23.89 -3.15
C GLN A 85 -2.76 -22.63 -4.03
N LEU A 86 -2.58 -21.45 -3.45
CA LEU A 86 -2.47 -20.20 -4.23
C LEU A 86 -1.27 -20.22 -5.17
N ASN A 87 -0.12 -20.66 -4.67
CA ASN A 87 1.11 -20.72 -5.46
C ASN A 87 1.03 -21.76 -6.58
N GLU A 88 0.45 -22.93 -6.31
CA GLU A 88 0.27 -23.98 -7.31
C GLU A 88 -0.69 -23.56 -8.43
N ARG A 89 -1.83 -22.97 -8.07
CA ARG A 89 -2.91 -22.65 -9.03
C ARG A 89 -2.64 -21.39 -9.83
N PHE A 90 -2.12 -20.34 -9.19
CA PHE A 90 -2.02 -19.01 -9.79
C PHE A 90 -0.59 -18.55 -10.03
N LYS A 91 0.41 -19.25 -9.46
CA LYS A 91 1.83 -18.86 -9.52
C LYS A 91 2.00 -17.40 -9.11
N ASP A 92 2.37 -16.53 -10.03
CA ASP A 92 2.60 -15.09 -9.83
C ASP A 92 1.38 -14.20 -10.11
N LYS A 93 0.28 -14.76 -10.65
CA LYS A 93 -0.91 -14.04 -11.13
C LYS A 93 -2.11 -14.21 -10.21
N LYS A 94 -1.98 -13.75 -8.96
CA LYS A 94 -2.98 -13.91 -7.89
C LYS A 94 -4.09 -12.84 -7.91
N GLU A 95 -3.96 -11.82 -8.76
CA GLU A 95 -4.94 -10.76 -8.91
C GLU A 95 -6.32 -11.30 -9.32
N PHE A 96 -7.39 -10.68 -8.81
CA PHE A 96 -8.77 -11.02 -9.16
C PHE A 96 -9.05 -12.53 -9.14
N CYS A 97 -8.48 -13.25 -8.17
CA CYS A 97 -8.69 -14.68 -8.01
C CYS A 97 -10.20 -14.98 -7.92
N PRO A 98 -10.77 -15.83 -8.80
CA PRO A 98 -12.21 -16.08 -8.86
C PRO A 98 -12.73 -16.80 -7.61
N GLU A 99 -11.88 -17.57 -6.94
CA GLU A 99 -12.16 -18.18 -5.65
C GLU A 99 -11.59 -17.31 -4.52
N SER A 100 -12.35 -17.11 -3.44
CA SER A 100 -11.82 -16.43 -2.27
C SER A 100 -10.96 -17.39 -1.44
N PHE A 101 -9.69 -17.04 -1.27
CA PHE A 101 -8.73 -17.67 -0.36
C PHE A 101 -8.63 -16.91 0.97
N ASN A 102 -9.38 -15.83 1.13
CA ASN A 102 -9.41 -15.07 2.36
C ASN A 102 -9.99 -15.92 3.51
N PRO A 103 -9.22 -16.14 4.59
CA PRO A 103 -9.63 -17.04 5.66
C PRO A 103 -10.62 -16.41 6.64
N PHE A 104 -10.97 -15.12 6.50
CA PHE A 104 -11.78 -14.38 7.46
C PHE A 104 -13.11 -13.90 6.88
N TYR A 105 -13.12 -13.42 5.64
CA TYR A 105 -14.32 -12.83 5.03
C TYR A 105 -14.43 -13.15 3.55
N LYS A 106 -15.66 -13.09 3.02
CA LYS A 106 -15.97 -13.31 1.60
C LYS A 106 -16.82 -12.16 1.08
N LEU A 107 -16.29 -11.45 0.09
CA LEU A 107 -17.01 -10.46 -0.69
C LEU A 107 -17.06 -10.90 -2.17
N PRO A 108 -18.04 -10.42 -2.95
CA PRO A 108 -18.04 -10.62 -4.40
C PRO A 108 -16.74 -10.09 -5.03
N LEU A 109 -16.26 -10.81 -6.05
CA LEU A 109 -15.06 -10.42 -6.80
C LEU A 109 -15.20 -8.98 -7.32
N GLY A 110 -14.10 -8.22 -7.27
CA GLY A 110 -14.08 -6.82 -7.69
C GLY A 110 -14.51 -5.82 -6.62
N GLN A 111 -15.11 -6.26 -5.51
CA GLN A 111 -15.37 -5.36 -4.39
C GLN A 111 -14.09 -4.99 -3.63
N GLN A 112 -14.14 -3.81 -3.02
CA GLN A 112 -13.13 -3.30 -2.12
C GLN A 112 -13.08 -4.12 -0.82
N SER A 113 -11.89 -4.20 -0.23
CA SER A 113 -11.68 -4.67 1.14
C SER A 113 -12.13 -3.60 2.15
N GLY A 114 -12.02 -3.89 3.44
CA GLY A 114 -12.23 -2.88 4.50
C GLY A 114 -11.28 -1.67 4.40
N TYR A 115 -10.12 -1.82 3.75
CA TYR A 115 -9.20 -0.70 3.46
C TYR A 115 -9.75 0.18 2.32
N GLY A 116 -10.14 -0.44 1.20
CA GLY A 116 -10.71 0.28 0.07
C GLY A 116 -12.03 0.96 0.43
N ASP A 117 -12.92 0.33 1.19
CA ASP A 117 -14.20 0.96 1.57
C ASP A 117 -14.05 2.11 2.58
N GLN A 118 -13.02 2.11 3.44
CA GLN A 118 -12.64 3.33 4.19
C GLN A 118 -12.23 4.46 3.24
N THR A 119 -11.53 4.12 2.16
CA THR A 119 -11.08 5.07 1.13
C THR A 119 -12.25 5.58 0.28
N VAL A 120 -13.24 4.74 -0.04
CA VAL A 120 -14.49 5.16 -0.72
C VAL A 120 -15.26 6.15 0.17
N ALA A 121 -15.40 5.85 1.47
CA ALA A 121 -16.06 6.75 2.41
C ALA A 121 -15.34 8.11 2.48
N LEU A 122 -14.00 8.11 2.47
CA LEU A 122 -13.20 9.33 2.43
C LEU A 122 -13.38 10.10 1.13
N LEU A 123 -13.32 9.43 -0.03
CA LEU A 123 -13.51 10.09 -1.34
C LEU A 123 -14.89 10.78 -1.42
N ARG A 124 -15.96 10.07 -1.04
CA ARG A 124 -17.31 10.65 -1.00
C ARG A 124 -17.40 11.86 -0.07
N ALA A 125 -16.82 11.76 1.12
CA ALA A 125 -16.83 12.85 2.09
C ALA A 125 -16.08 14.10 1.58
N LEU A 126 -14.92 13.92 0.95
CA LEU A 126 -14.15 15.03 0.39
C LEU A 126 -14.89 15.76 -0.72
N VAL A 127 -15.57 15.02 -1.60
CA VAL A 127 -16.37 15.59 -2.69
C VAL A 127 -17.59 16.32 -2.13
N GLU A 128 -18.34 15.69 -1.22
CA GLU A 128 -19.54 16.29 -0.61
C GLU A 128 -19.22 17.58 0.15
N ALA A 129 -18.14 17.58 0.94
CA ALA A 129 -17.75 18.74 1.74
C ALA A 129 -16.98 19.81 0.93
N GLY A 130 -16.56 19.51 -0.30
CA GLY A 130 -15.69 20.39 -1.08
C GLY A 130 -14.26 20.51 -0.51
N GLY A 131 -13.82 19.55 0.30
CA GLY A 131 -12.63 19.64 1.15
C GLY A 131 -12.66 18.66 2.31
N TRP A 132 -11.72 18.78 3.24
CA TRP A 132 -11.74 18.05 4.50
C TRP A 132 -12.78 18.63 5.46
N ASP A 133 -13.72 17.78 5.88
CA ASP A 133 -14.63 18.03 6.99
C ASP A 133 -14.76 16.75 7.84
N ARG A 134 -14.43 16.85 9.12
CA ARG A 134 -14.45 15.72 10.04
C ARG A 134 -15.85 15.13 10.21
N GLY A 135 -16.88 15.98 10.31
CA GLY A 135 -18.26 15.56 10.55
C GLY A 135 -18.83 14.79 9.36
N VAL A 136 -18.63 15.31 8.15
CA VAL A 136 -19.03 14.67 6.89
C VAL A 136 -18.32 13.32 6.75
N TYR A 137 -17.01 13.25 6.98
CA TYR A 137 -16.28 11.98 6.91
C TYR A 137 -16.73 10.97 7.97
N CYS A 138 -16.98 11.40 9.22
CA CYS A 138 -17.56 10.55 10.25
C CYS A 138 -18.92 9.98 9.79
N SER A 139 -19.78 10.79 9.19
CA SER A 139 -21.08 10.35 8.65
C SER A 139 -20.92 9.30 7.55
N HIS A 140 -20.00 9.51 6.60
CA HIS A 140 -19.72 8.53 5.54
C HIS A 140 -19.15 7.21 6.08
N LEU A 141 -18.28 7.26 7.10
CA LEU A 141 -17.78 6.05 7.76
C LEU A 141 -18.91 5.28 8.46
N GLN A 142 -19.81 5.98 9.17
CA GLN A 142 -20.98 5.35 9.79
C GLN A 142 -21.90 4.72 8.74
N LYS A 143 -22.18 5.42 7.64
CA LYS A 143 -23.00 4.89 6.55
C LYS A 143 -22.36 3.67 5.87
N MET A 144 -21.04 3.66 5.75
CA MET A 144 -20.30 2.56 5.13
C MET A 144 -20.22 1.32 6.02
N PHE A 145 -19.95 1.52 7.32
CA PHE A 145 -19.60 0.43 8.23
C PHE A 145 -20.63 0.15 9.33
N GLY A 146 -21.65 0.98 9.50
CA GLY A 146 -22.65 0.90 10.57
C GLY A 146 -23.67 -0.23 10.43
N ASP A 147 -24.78 -0.10 11.14
CA ASP A 147 -25.84 -1.11 11.21
C ASP A 147 -26.54 -1.28 9.84
N GLY A 148 -26.95 -2.51 9.52
CA GLY A 148 -27.60 -2.84 8.24
C GLY A 148 -26.66 -2.93 7.03
N THR A 149 -25.36 -2.69 7.20
CA THR A 149 -24.37 -2.75 6.11
C THR A 149 -23.79 -4.16 5.92
N LYS A 150 -23.04 -4.39 4.85
CA LYS A 150 -22.25 -5.64 4.65
C LYS A 150 -21.17 -5.86 5.72
N TYR A 151 -20.93 -4.89 6.59
CA TYR A 151 -20.00 -4.96 7.71
C TYR A 151 -20.69 -5.13 9.07
N ASP A 152 -22.02 -5.04 9.11
CA ASP A 152 -22.81 -5.22 10.32
C ASP A 152 -22.80 -6.68 10.76
N PRO A 153 -22.24 -7.00 11.95
CA PRO A 153 -22.27 -8.36 12.47
C PRO A 153 -23.66 -8.99 12.54
N SER A 154 -24.73 -8.21 12.69
CA SER A 154 -26.11 -8.71 12.68
C SER A 154 -26.56 -9.22 11.29
N GLN A 155 -25.98 -8.65 10.23
CA GLN A 155 -26.26 -8.99 8.84
C GLN A 155 -25.30 -10.04 8.27
N LEU A 156 -24.18 -10.31 8.96
CA LEU A 156 -23.25 -11.39 8.62
C LEU A 156 -23.89 -12.74 8.97
N SER A 157 -24.96 -13.10 8.26
CA SER A 157 -25.70 -14.32 8.47
C SER A 157 -24.84 -15.54 8.11
N SER A 158 -24.58 -16.37 9.11
CA SER A 158 -24.76 -17.81 8.97
C SER A 158 -25.07 -18.39 10.34
N SER A 159 -25.61 -19.61 10.38
CA SER A 159 -26.00 -20.42 11.54
C SER A 159 -24.87 -20.75 12.52
N THR A 160 -23.92 -19.84 12.68
CA THR A 160 -22.54 -20.03 13.13
C THR A 160 -21.95 -18.77 13.75
N TYR A 161 -22.76 -17.74 13.94
CA TYR A 161 -22.41 -16.55 14.72
C TYR A 161 -22.98 -16.73 16.13
N SER A 162 -22.16 -17.22 17.05
CA SER A 162 -22.52 -17.23 18.47
C SER A 162 -22.28 -15.84 19.06
N HIS A 163 -23.33 -15.19 19.55
CA HIS A 163 -23.21 -13.96 20.33
C HIS A 163 -22.55 -14.20 21.71
N GLU A 164 -22.33 -15.45 22.13
CA GLU A 164 -22.01 -15.80 23.51
C GLU A 164 -20.54 -16.18 23.77
N SER A 165 -19.68 -16.31 22.75
CA SER A 165 -18.24 -16.53 23.02
C SER A 165 -17.33 -16.01 21.92
N LYS A 166 -16.18 -15.44 22.32
CA LYS A 166 -15.14 -14.85 21.44
C LYS A 166 -14.47 -15.85 20.47
N THR A 167 -14.92 -17.10 20.39
CA THR A 167 -14.13 -18.23 19.85
C THR A 167 -14.85 -19.16 18.88
N ALA A 168 -16.11 -18.92 18.49
CA ALA A 168 -16.77 -19.74 17.47
C ALA A 168 -17.42 -18.86 16.39
N GLN A 169 -16.59 -18.23 15.55
CA GLN A 169 -17.02 -17.75 14.24
C GLN A 169 -16.74 -18.87 13.24
N ASN A 170 -17.73 -19.38 12.51
CA ASN A 170 -17.41 -20.16 11.31
C ASN A 170 -16.89 -19.18 10.26
N LEU A 171 -15.57 -19.10 10.21
CA LEU A 171 -14.86 -18.32 9.22
C LEU A 171 -14.70 -19.14 7.93
N PRO A 172 -14.69 -18.47 6.77
CA PRO A 172 -14.89 -17.03 6.58
C PRO A 172 -16.37 -16.63 6.63
N VAL A 173 -16.65 -15.41 7.13
CA VAL A 173 -18.01 -14.83 7.13
C VAL A 173 -18.42 -14.39 5.72
N THR A 174 -19.72 -14.44 5.41
CA THR A 174 -20.27 -13.84 4.19
C THR A 174 -20.52 -12.36 4.44
N GLY A 175 -19.73 -11.49 3.83
CA GLY A 175 -19.72 -10.04 4.03
C GLY A 175 -18.31 -9.48 4.25
N GLY A 176 -18.24 -8.21 4.65
CA GLY A 176 -16.98 -7.49 4.84
C GLY A 176 -16.42 -7.62 6.26
N TRP A 177 -15.11 -7.46 6.43
CA TRP A 177 -14.48 -7.43 7.73
C TRP A 177 -14.29 -6.01 8.26
N ARG A 178 -14.86 -5.72 9.44
CA ARG A 178 -14.70 -4.43 10.11
C ARG A 178 -13.42 -4.40 10.95
N HIS A 179 -12.53 -3.46 10.66
CA HIS A 179 -11.26 -3.28 11.37
C HIS A 179 -11.48 -2.83 12.82
N GLN A 180 -10.51 -3.05 13.69
CA GLN A 180 -10.66 -2.78 15.11
C GLN A 180 -10.80 -1.28 15.40
N SER A 181 -10.02 -0.45 14.70
CA SER A 181 -10.14 1.01 14.67
C SER A 181 -11.55 1.49 14.30
N VAL A 182 -12.14 0.91 13.25
CA VAL A 182 -13.49 1.23 12.78
C VAL A 182 -14.56 0.75 13.78
N LYS A 183 -14.39 -0.42 14.40
CA LYS A 183 -15.28 -0.90 15.48
C LYS A 183 -15.30 0.07 16.64
N HIS A 184 -14.13 0.53 17.08
CA HIS A 184 -13.99 1.49 18.17
C HIS A 184 -14.62 2.85 17.81
N PHE A 185 -14.36 3.34 16.59
CA PHE A 185 -14.98 4.55 16.06
C PHE A 185 -16.51 4.50 16.14
N LEU A 186 -17.14 3.44 15.61
CA LEU A 186 -18.62 3.31 15.63
C LEU A 186 -19.17 3.25 17.05
N GLN A 187 -18.47 2.57 17.97
CA GLN A 187 -18.84 2.55 19.38
C GLN A 187 -18.81 3.97 19.98
N LYS A 188 -17.73 4.73 19.73
CA LYS A 188 -17.54 6.08 20.26
C LYS A 188 -18.56 7.09 19.72
N ILE A 189 -18.89 6.98 18.44
CA ILE A 189 -19.96 7.78 17.84
C ILE A 189 -21.29 7.52 18.55
N LYS A 190 -21.67 6.25 18.73
CA LYS A 190 -22.93 5.89 19.40
C LYS A 190 -22.99 6.36 20.86
N GLU A 191 -21.86 6.29 21.57
CA GLU A 191 -21.73 6.86 22.92
C GLU A 191 -21.93 8.38 22.92
N THR A 192 -21.42 9.08 21.92
CA THR A 192 -21.52 10.55 21.80
C THR A 192 -22.93 11.00 21.43
N GLU A 193 -23.60 10.30 20.51
CA GLU A 193 -25.00 10.56 20.14
C GLU A 193 -25.97 10.33 21.30
N SER A 194 -25.59 9.49 22.27
CA SER A 194 -26.40 9.17 23.45
C SER A 194 -26.10 10.04 24.66
N ALA A 195 -25.08 10.91 24.61
CA ALA A 195 -24.66 11.76 25.72
C ALA A 195 -25.32 13.15 25.64
N GLU A 196 -25.74 13.70 26.79
CA GLU A 196 -26.11 15.12 26.89
C GLU A 196 -24.92 16.01 26.46
N GLU A 197 -25.19 17.06 25.70
CA GLU A 197 -24.19 17.91 25.02
C GLU A 197 -23.00 18.27 25.93
N GLY A 198 -21.77 17.99 25.45
CA GLY A 198 -20.59 18.72 25.96
C GLY A 198 -19.31 17.94 26.26
N LYS A 199 -19.19 16.62 26.02
CA LYS A 199 -17.90 15.91 26.17
C LYS A 199 -17.68 14.81 25.12
N GLY A 200 -17.32 15.21 23.89
CA GLY A 200 -16.80 14.28 22.89
C GLY A 200 -15.30 14.04 23.11
N THR A 201 -14.93 12.89 23.67
CA THR A 201 -13.54 12.37 23.58
C THR A 201 -13.23 12.00 22.12
N GLY A 202 -11.96 12.03 21.71
CA GLY A 202 -11.55 11.56 20.38
C GLY A 202 -12.14 10.19 20.01
N THR A 203 -12.39 9.95 18.73
CA THR A 203 -13.03 8.72 18.22
C THR A 203 -12.04 7.65 17.79
N GLY A 204 -10.74 7.98 17.75
CA GLY A 204 -9.67 7.09 17.33
C GLY A 204 -9.27 6.09 18.41
N LEU A 205 -8.87 4.89 18.00
CA LEU A 205 -8.35 3.86 18.89
C LEU A 205 -6.85 4.04 19.16
N SER A 206 -6.42 3.84 20.40
CA SER A 206 -5.02 3.64 20.77
C SER A 206 -4.89 2.62 21.91
N PRO A 207 -3.90 1.70 21.87
CA PRO A 207 -2.95 1.50 20.78
C PRO A 207 -3.61 0.84 19.55
N ASP A 208 -3.20 1.26 18.35
CA ASP A 208 -3.64 0.71 17.05
C ASP A 208 -2.67 1.09 15.91
N ALA A 209 -1.44 0.58 15.98
CA ALA A 209 -0.42 0.79 14.96
C ALA A 209 -0.65 -0.06 13.68
N GLN A 210 -1.78 0.14 13.00
CA GLN A 210 -2.14 -0.55 11.75
C GLN A 210 -2.11 0.39 10.53
N MET A 211 -1.89 -0.18 9.34
CA MET A 211 -1.70 0.52 8.05
C MET A 211 -2.93 1.29 7.51
N ASP A 212 -4.08 1.27 8.20
CA ASP A 212 -5.33 1.91 7.78
C ASP A 212 -5.18 3.37 7.36
N GLY A 213 -4.44 4.16 8.14
CA GLY A 213 -4.15 5.56 7.84
C GLY A 213 -3.43 5.76 6.50
N VAL A 214 -2.46 4.89 6.19
CA VAL A 214 -1.67 4.93 4.94
C VAL A 214 -2.52 4.47 3.75
N ALA A 215 -3.30 3.40 3.94
CA ALA A 215 -4.07 2.77 2.86
C ALA A 215 -5.08 3.73 2.22
N LYS A 216 -5.65 4.67 2.98
CA LYS A 216 -6.68 5.61 2.48
C LYS A 216 -6.17 6.95 1.99
N LEU A 217 -4.85 7.13 1.87
CA LEU A 217 -4.27 8.44 1.55
C LEU A 217 -4.60 8.95 0.14
N ALA A 218 -4.83 8.06 -0.83
CA ALA A 218 -4.90 8.42 -2.25
C ALA A 218 -5.80 9.63 -2.58
N PRO A 219 -7.11 9.63 -2.24
CA PRO A 219 -7.97 10.78 -2.53
C PRO A 219 -7.60 12.03 -1.70
N LEU A 220 -7.20 11.86 -0.45
CA LEU A 220 -6.86 12.99 0.42
C LEU A 220 -5.62 13.74 -0.07
N VAL A 221 -4.57 13.00 -0.41
CA VAL A 221 -3.32 13.57 -0.90
C VAL A 221 -3.48 14.06 -2.34
N ALA A 222 -4.29 13.41 -3.18
CA ALA A 222 -4.64 13.94 -4.49
C ALA A 222 -5.28 15.34 -4.38
N LEU A 223 -6.19 15.54 -3.42
CA LEU A 223 -6.81 16.84 -3.20
C LEU A 223 -5.81 17.87 -2.65
N TYR A 224 -5.02 17.50 -1.64
CA TYR A 224 -4.18 18.43 -0.86
C TYR A 224 -2.70 18.52 -1.27
N ALA A 225 -2.20 17.74 -2.22
CA ALA A 225 -0.79 17.78 -2.63
C ALA A 225 -0.37 19.20 -3.04
N GLY A 226 0.74 19.67 -2.49
CA GLY A 226 1.24 21.04 -2.66
C GLY A 226 0.65 22.08 -1.69
N SER A 227 -0.40 21.73 -0.93
CA SER A 227 -0.96 22.59 0.11
C SER A 227 -0.15 22.49 1.41
N PRO A 228 0.16 23.61 2.09
CA PRO A 228 0.81 23.57 3.40
C PRO A 228 -0.04 22.87 4.47
N ARG A 229 -1.35 22.72 4.25
CA ARG A 229 -2.28 22.03 5.17
C ARG A 229 -2.28 20.50 5.01
N MET A 230 -1.61 19.93 4.01
CA MET A 230 -1.72 18.50 3.70
C MET A 230 -1.46 17.60 4.90
N LEU A 231 -0.35 17.79 5.62
CA LEU A 231 -0.01 16.94 6.76
C LEU A 231 -0.96 17.12 7.95
N GLN A 232 -1.48 18.33 8.16
CA GLN A 232 -2.49 18.58 9.18
C GLN A 232 -3.77 17.78 8.88
N VAL A 233 -4.26 17.88 7.65
CA VAL A 233 -5.48 17.18 7.22
C VAL A 233 -5.31 15.66 7.22
N VAL A 234 -4.13 15.16 6.82
CA VAL A 234 -3.77 13.73 6.92
C VAL A 234 -3.87 13.26 8.38
N GLU A 235 -3.29 13.99 9.32
CA GLU A 235 -3.34 13.64 10.73
C GLU A 235 -4.77 13.68 11.29
N GLU A 236 -5.53 14.74 11.01
CA GLU A 236 -6.93 14.86 11.41
C GLU A 236 -7.78 13.69 10.87
N CYS A 237 -7.52 13.24 9.64
CA CYS A 237 -8.19 12.12 9.00
C CYS A 237 -7.85 10.77 9.66
N VAL A 238 -6.58 10.52 9.95
CA VAL A 238 -6.15 9.29 10.64
C VAL A 238 -6.76 9.23 12.04
N ARG A 239 -6.74 10.34 12.80
CA ARG A 239 -7.31 10.49 14.15
C ARG A 239 -8.83 10.37 14.24
N VAL A 240 -9.53 10.19 13.12
CA VAL A 240 -10.94 9.76 13.18
C VAL A 240 -11.06 8.31 13.65
N THR A 241 -10.15 7.44 13.22
CA THR A 241 -10.21 5.99 13.52
C THR A 241 -9.03 5.48 14.34
N GLN A 242 -7.88 6.16 14.33
CA GLN A 242 -6.64 5.74 14.99
C GLN A 242 -5.97 6.91 15.70
N GLU A 243 -5.77 6.81 17.00
CA GLU A 243 -5.09 7.82 17.83
C GLU A 243 -3.60 7.45 18.06
N ASP A 244 -3.18 6.26 17.63
CA ASP A 244 -1.82 5.76 17.75
C ASP A 244 -0.82 6.60 16.92
N GLN A 245 0.22 7.10 17.58
CA GLN A 245 1.22 7.96 16.93
C GLN A 245 2.01 7.22 15.84
N GLU A 246 2.23 5.91 15.98
CA GLU A 246 2.95 5.13 14.97
C GLU A 246 2.14 5.03 13.65
N ALA A 247 0.80 4.97 13.77
CA ALA A 247 -0.11 5.02 12.62
C ALA A 247 -0.13 6.41 11.96
N VAL A 248 -0.19 7.47 12.77
CA VAL A 248 -0.16 8.87 12.29
C VAL A 248 1.16 9.17 11.58
N ASP A 249 2.30 8.84 12.19
CA ASP A 249 3.63 9.09 11.63
C ASP A 249 3.84 8.32 10.32
N SER A 250 3.37 7.08 10.24
CA SER A 250 3.43 6.28 9.01
C SER A 250 2.57 6.90 7.90
N ALA A 251 1.36 7.39 8.22
CA ALA A 251 0.52 8.10 7.26
C ALA A 251 1.16 9.41 6.77
N ARG A 252 1.85 10.15 7.64
CA ARG A 252 2.59 11.36 7.26
C ARG A 252 3.72 11.06 6.28
N VAL A 253 4.49 9.99 6.50
CA VAL A 253 5.52 9.53 5.55
C VAL A 253 4.90 9.11 4.23
N GLY A 254 3.85 8.28 4.27
CA GLY A 254 3.13 7.85 3.08
C GLY A 254 2.59 9.03 2.27
N ALA A 255 2.05 10.04 2.95
CA ALA A 255 1.53 11.26 2.33
C ALA A 255 2.63 12.10 1.69
N LYS A 256 3.79 12.22 2.34
CA LYS A 256 4.94 12.95 1.76
C LYS A 256 5.51 12.28 0.52
N LEU A 257 5.57 10.95 0.51
CA LEU A 257 5.96 10.22 -0.69
C LEU A 257 4.94 10.44 -1.80
N LEU A 258 3.66 10.18 -1.54
CA LEU A 258 2.61 10.32 -2.54
C LEU A 258 2.49 11.75 -3.08
N GLU A 259 2.63 12.76 -2.21
CA GLU A 259 2.73 14.17 -2.62
C GLU A 259 3.87 14.38 -3.62
N SER A 260 5.08 13.90 -3.31
CA SER A 260 6.24 14.04 -4.20
C SER A 260 5.98 13.42 -5.58
N LEU A 261 5.36 12.24 -5.62
CA LEU A 261 5.01 11.55 -6.86
C LEU A 261 3.97 12.32 -7.69
N LEU A 262 2.93 12.83 -7.04
CA LEU A 262 1.91 13.65 -7.69
C LEU A 262 2.47 14.98 -8.22
N MET A 263 3.48 15.53 -7.55
CA MET A 263 4.24 16.70 -7.99
C MET A 263 5.29 16.38 -9.08
N GLY A 264 5.37 15.12 -9.52
CA GLY A 264 6.18 14.71 -10.66
C GLY A 264 7.59 14.19 -10.32
N GLU A 265 7.89 13.92 -9.05
CA GLU A 265 9.13 13.23 -8.66
C GLU A 265 9.01 11.71 -8.89
N PRO A 266 10.07 11.03 -9.34
CA PRO A 266 10.04 9.58 -9.56
C PRO A 266 10.09 8.77 -8.27
N ILE A 267 9.75 7.49 -8.35
CA ILE A 267 10.00 6.53 -7.27
C ILE A 267 11.49 6.16 -7.31
N GLU A 268 12.30 6.93 -6.60
CA GLU A 268 13.74 6.72 -6.43
C GLU A 268 14.11 6.75 -4.94
N ALA A 269 15.28 6.18 -4.60
CA ALA A 269 15.80 6.16 -3.24
C ALA A 269 15.88 7.56 -2.60
N GLU A 270 16.24 8.57 -3.39
CA GLU A 270 16.31 9.97 -2.95
C GLU A 270 14.92 10.51 -2.57
N THR A 271 13.91 10.28 -3.40
CA THR A 271 12.52 10.72 -3.14
C THR A 271 11.93 10.02 -1.91
N VAL A 272 12.17 8.71 -1.75
CA VAL A 272 11.77 7.98 -0.53
C VAL A 272 12.48 8.54 0.71
N THR A 273 13.80 8.75 0.64
CA THR A 273 14.57 9.30 1.76
C THR A 273 14.09 10.70 2.15
N LYS A 274 13.82 11.56 1.17
CA LYS A 274 13.26 12.90 1.36
C LYS A 274 11.89 12.83 2.03
N ALA A 275 11.01 11.94 1.60
CA ALA A 275 9.69 11.76 2.19
C ALA A 275 9.76 11.34 3.66
N VAL A 276 10.61 10.36 3.99
CA VAL A 276 10.83 9.90 5.37
C VAL A 276 11.34 11.04 6.26
N LYS A 277 12.38 11.75 5.83
CA LYS A 277 13.00 12.83 6.62
C LYS A 277 12.09 14.05 6.80
N SER A 278 11.31 14.40 5.78
CA SER A 278 10.43 15.57 5.82
C SER A 278 9.12 15.34 6.57
N ALA A 279 8.77 14.11 6.90
CA ALA A 279 7.56 13.79 7.67
C ALA A 279 7.71 14.14 9.17
N GLY A 280 8.95 14.27 9.67
CA GLY A 280 9.25 14.63 11.06
C GLY A 280 9.02 13.48 12.05
N VAL A 281 9.32 12.25 11.64
CA VAL A 281 9.13 11.04 12.47
C VAL A 281 10.29 10.82 13.45
N SER A 282 10.10 9.92 14.43
CA SER A 282 11.18 9.54 15.35
C SER A 282 12.37 8.90 14.63
N ALA A 283 13.58 9.04 15.20
CA ALA A 283 14.80 8.46 14.61
C ALA A 283 14.75 6.94 14.46
N SER A 284 14.06 6.23 15.37
CA SER A 284 13.86 4.78 15.28
C SER A 284 12.94 4.40 14.12
N MET A 285 11.86 5.17 13.90
CA MET A 285 10.98 4.98 12.75
C MET A 285 11.68 5.33 11.44
N GLU A 286 12.43 6.43 11.39
CA GLU A 286 13.24 6.80 10.22
C GLU A 286 14.19 5.65 9.84
N ALA A 287 14.95 5.12 10.81
CA ALA A 287 15.84 3.99 10.57
C ALA A 287 15.07 2.75 10.08
N ALA A 288 13.90 2.45 10.65
CA ALA A 288 13.08 1.31 10.23
C ALA A 288 12.53 1.45 8.79
N LEU A 289 12.18 2.66 8.37
CA LEU A 289 11.68 2.95 7.02
C LEU A 289 12.79 2.95 5.99
N LEU A 290 13.96 3.52 6.31
CA LEU A 290 15.12 3.60 5.41
C LEU A 290 15.76 2.24 5.11
N LYS A 291 15.47 1.19 5.90
CA LYS A 291 15.81 -0.19 5.53
C LYS A 291 15.33 -0.58 4.12
N SER A 292 14.20 -0.02 3.68
CA SER A 292 13.68 -0.24 2.31
C SER A 292 14.64 0.28 1.22
N VAL A 293 15.33 1.39 1.50
CA VAL A 293 16.34 1.98 0.62
C VAL A 293 17.65 1.21 0.73
N ASP A 294 18.10 0.92 1.95
CA ASP A 294 19.37 0.22 2.20
C ASP A 294 19.39 -1.21 1.63
N SER A 295 18.21 -1.83 1.50
CA SER A 295 18.06 -3.19 0.98
C SER A 295 17.54 -3.26 -0.47
N VAL A 296 17.52 -2.15 -1.22
CA VAL A 296 16.91 -2.08 -2.57
C VAL A 296 17.49 -3.08 -3.59
N GLU A 297 18.70 -3.61 -3.34
CA GLU A 297 19.29 -4.63 -4.20
C GLU A 297 18.75 -6.04 -3.92
N GLU A 298 18.15 -6.29 -2.77
CA GLU A 298 17.50 -7.56 -2.45
C GLU A 298 16.23 -7.77 -3.28
N ASP A 299 15.88 -9.03 -3.53
CA ASP A 299 14.58 -9.37 -4.10
C ASP A 299 13.44 -9.06 -3.13
N HIS A 300 12.34 -8.48 -3.63
CA HIS A 300 11.22 -8.09 -2.78
C HIS A 300 10.56 -9.28 -2.08
N SER A 301 10.50 -10.45 -2.71
CA SER A 301 9.90 -11.64 -2.08
C SER A 301 10.66 -12.08 -0.83
N SER A 302 11.99 -11.87 -0.81
CA SER A 302 12.85 -12.14 0.34
C SER A 302 12.76 -11.03 1.38
N PHE A 303 12.85 -9.76 0.96
CA PHE A 303 12.75 -8.60 1.85
C PHE A 303 11.43 -8.58 2.62
N ALA A 304 10.32 -8.83 1.92
CA ALA A 304 8.96 -8.70 2.45
C ALA A 304 8.68 -9.64 3.63
N VAL A 305 9.32 -10.82 3.67
CA VAL A 305 9.06 -11.86 4.68
C VAL A 305 10.10 -11.88 5.80
N ARG A 306 11.07 -10.95 5.80
CA ARG A 306 12.03 -10.80 6.90
C ARG A 306 11.31 -10.62 8.23
N GLU A 307 11.88 -11.13 9.32
CA GLU A 307 11.28 -11.05 10.65
C GLU A 307 11.08 -9.59 11.11
N ASP A 308 12.01 -8.70 10.75
CA ASP A 308 11.99 -7.28 11.10
C ASP A 308 11.20 -6.40 10.12
N VAL A 309 10.62 -6.98 9.07
CA VAL A 309 9.71 -6.33 8.11
C VAL A 309 8.34 -7.01 8.20
N GLY A 310 8.22 -8.21 7.66
CA GLY A 310 7.01 -9.00 7.72
C GLY A 310 5.88 -8.50 6.81
N ILE A 311 4.78 -9.26 6.85
CA ILE A 311 3.64 -9.13 5.92
C ILE A 311 2.32 -8.82 6.63
N SER A 312 2.37 -8.52 7.94
CA SER A 312 1.20 -8.12 8.75
C SER A 312 0.79 -6.67 8.50
N CYS A 313 -0.35 -6.22 9.02
CA CYS A 313 -0.81 -4.83 8.94
C CYS A 313 -0.02 -3.83 9.82
N LYS A 314 0.89 -4.31 10.69
CA LYS A 314 1.59 -3.47 11.66
C LYS A 314 2.53 -2.47 10.95
N VAL A 315 2.42 -1.20 11.29
CA VAL A 315 3.37 -0.15 10.88
C VAL A 315 4.49 0.02 11.93
N PRO A 316 5.65 0.65 11.61
CA PRO A 316 6.09 1.12 10.29
C PRO A 316 6.44 -0.02 9.32
N ASN A 317 6.56 -1.24 9.80
CA ASN A 317 6.94 -2.44 9.06
C ASN A 317 6.20 -2.66 7.73
N ASN A 318 4.87 -2.56 7.74
CA ASN A 318 4.04 -2.71 6.54
C ASN A 318 4.31 -1.58 5.51
N LEU A 319 4.57 -0.36 5.98
CA LEU A 319 5.00 0.74 5.12
C LEU A 319 6.42 0.50 4.58
N THR A 320 7.38 0.07 5.39
CA THR A 320 8.73 -0.32 4.94
C THR A 320 8.66 -1.37 3.82
N ASN A 321 7.80 -2.38 3.98
CA ASN A 321 7.54 -3.41 2.96
C ASN A 321 7.05 -2.76 1.64
N SER A 322 6.05 -1.88 1.73
CA SER A 322 5.49 -1.17 0.57
C SER A 322 6.51 -0.27 -0.13
N LEU A 323 7.34 0.47 0.62
CA LEU A 323 8.40 1.32 0.09
C LEU A 323 9.43 0.50 -0.70
N HIS A 324 9.83 -0.66 -0.18
CA HIS A 324 10.72 -1.56 -0.90
C HIS A 324 10.08 -2.09 -2.19
N CYS A 325 8.79 -2.49 -2.15
CA CYS A 325 8.08 -2.93 -3.36
C CYS A 325 8.11 -1.86 -4.46
N LEU A 326 7.82 -0.61 -4.09
CA LEU A 326 7.84 0.53 -5.00
C LEU A 326 9.23 0.72 -5.63
N LEU A 327 10.29 0.76 -4.83
CA LEU A 327 11.67 0.92 -5.29
C LEU A 327 12.14 -0.23 -6.22
N LYS A 328 11.65 -1.45 -6.00
CA LYS A 328 11.96 -2.60 -6.87
C LYS A 328 11.22 -2.56 -8.19
N CYS A 329 9.96 -2.16 -8.19
CA CYS A 329 9.08 -2.29 -9.35
C CYS A 329 9.03 -1.04 -10.24
N ALA A 330 9.47 0.12 -9.75
CA ALA A 330 9.47 1.37 -10.53
C ALA A 330 10.65 1.51 -11.53
N LYS A 331 11.51 0.49 -11.65
CA LYS A 331 12.75 0.57 -12.46
C LYS A 331 12.47 0.39 -13.97
N GLY A 332 12.35 1.50 -14.69
CA GLY A 332 12.41 1.58 -16.16
C GLY A 332 11.27 0.86 -16.90
N GLY A 333 11.06 1.20 -18.17
CA GLY A 333 10.09 0.51 -19.03
C GLY A 333 8.68 1.12 -19.04
N ASP A 334 7.71 0.30 -19.45
CA ASP A 334 6.32 0.71 -19.61
C ASP A 334 5.64 0.92 -18.24
N PRO A 335 4.98 2.07 -18.00
CA PRO A 335 4.31 2.34 -16.73
C PRO A 335 3.23 1.33 -16.36
N SER A 336 2.54 0.75 -17.35
CA SER A 336 1.49 -0.24 -17.08
C SER A 336 2.08 -1.57 -16.63
N GLU A 337 3.14 -2.02 -17.30
CA GLU A 337 3.91 -3.20 -16.86
C GLU A 337 4.48 -3.02 -15.45
N ALA A 338 5.02 -1.83 -15.15
CA ALA A 338 5.54 -1.50 -13.83
C ALA A 338 4.44 -1.55 -12.76
N TRP A 339 3.27 -0.96 -13.03
CA TRP A 339 2.12 -0.97 -12.13
C TRP A 339 1.65 -2.41 -11.84
N VAL A 340 1.48 -3.23 -12.89
CA VAL A 340 1.12 -4.65 -12.75
C VAL A 340 2.16 -5.43 -11.95
N SER A 341 3.45 -5.19 -12.22
CA SER A 341 4.55 -5.83 -11.51
C SER A 341 4.50 -5.52 -10.01
N ALA A 342 4.25 -4.26 -9.63
CA ALA A 342 4.16 -3.85 -8.23
C ALA A 342 2.96 -4.49 -7.50
N VAL A 343 1.80 -4.55 -8.17
CA VAL A 343 0.63 -5.24 -7.61
C VAL A 343 0.91 -6.73 -7.41
N ARG A 344 1.45 -7.42 -8.43
CA ARG A 344 1.79 -8.84 -8.33
C ARG A 344 2.87 -9.11 -7.28
N ALA A 345 3.91 -8.28 -7.20
CA ALA A 345 4.95 -8.40 -6.17
C ALA A 345 4.35 -8.32 -4.75
N THR A 346 3.43 -7.38 -4.53
CA THR A 346 2.70 -7.21 -3.26
C THR A 346 1.80 -8.41 -2.94
N LEU A 347 1.11 -8.96 -3.96
CA LEU A 347 0.25 -10.14 -3.80
C LEU A 347 1.06 -11.39 -3.50
N ASN A 348 2.21 -11.56 -4.13
CA ASN A 348 3.08 -12.71 -3.97
C ASN A 348 3.77 -12.75 -2.61
N SER A 349 3.89 -11.61 -1.91
CA SER A 349 4.33 -11.60 -0.51
C SER A 349 3.23 -12.04 0.47
N LEU A 350 1.96 -12.15 0.04
CA LEU A 350 0.81 -12.58 0.85
C LEU A 350 0.57 -11.73 2.12
N GLY A 351 -0.18 -12.23 3.11
CA GLY A 351 -0.47 -11.53 4.36
C GLY A 351 -1.50 -10.40 4.23
N CYS A 352 -1.30 -9.27 4.91
CA CYS A 352 -2.16 -8.08 4.80
C CYS A 352 -1.88 -7.29 3.52
N ASN A 353 -2.02 -7.94 2.37
CA ASN A 353 -1.73 -7.38 1.06
C ASN A 353 -2.61 -6.18 0.70
N CYS A 354 -3.93 -6.20 0.97
CA CYS A 354 -4.85 -5.09 0.65
C CYS A 354 -4.36 -3.75 1.20
N SER A 355 -3.92 -3.70 2.47
CA SER A 355 -3.36 -2.48 3.07
C SER A 355 -2.15 -1.92 2.31
N ARG A 356 -1.28 -2.80 1.80
CA ARG A 356 -0.13 -2.42 0.96
C ARG A 356 -0.58 -2.04 -0.44
N LEU A 357 -1.52 -2.78 -1.03
CA LEU A 357 -2.02 -2.58 -2.38
C LEU A 357 -2.68 -1.23 -2.56
N CYS A 358 -3.49 -0.76 -1.60
CA CYS A 358 -4.07 0.57 -1.67
C CYS A 358 -2.98 1.65 -1.81
N PHE A 359 -1.88 1.54 -1.06
CA PHE A 359 -0.79 2.49 -1.10
C PHE A 359 0.11 2.31 -2.34
N VAL A 360 0.57 1.08 -2.60
CA VAL A 360 1.44 0.74 -3.73
C VAL A 360 0.76 1.05 -5.07
N GLY A 361 -0.49 0.62 -5.25
CA GLY A 361 -1.27 0.89 -6.46
C GLY A 361 -1.50 2.39 -6.68
N GLY A 362 -1.73 3.14 -5.60
CA GLY A 362 -1.84 4.60 -5.65
C GLY A 362 -0.53 5.29 -6.01
N CYS A 363 0.61 4.88 -5.43
CA CYS A 363 1.92 5.45 -5.78
C CYS A 363 2.32 5.14 -7.22
N MET A 364 2.12 3.91 -7.70
CA MET A 364 2.43 3.55 -9.09
C MET A 364 1.51 4.28 -10.07
N GLY A 365 0.22 4.40 -9.74
CA GLY A 365 -0.73 5.18 -10.53
C GLY A 365 -0.43 6.68 -10.51
N ALA A 366 0.12 7.21 -9.42
CA ALA A 366 0.60 8.60 -9.36
C ALA A 366 1.74 8.85 -10.35
N VAL A 367 2.61 7.86 -10.60
CA VAL A 367 3.72 7.98 -11.54
C VAL A 367 3.26 7.81 -12.99
N GLY A 368 2.49 6.75 -13.25
CA GLY A 368 2.09 6.36 -14.62
C GLY A 368 0.80 7.00 -15.12
N GLY A 369 0.05 7.68 -14.26
CA GLY A 369 -1.29 8.18 -14.56
C GLY A 369 -2.34 7.05 -14.67
N GLU A 370 -3.61 7.42 -14.88
CA GLU A 370 -4.70 6.44 -15.01
C GLU A 370 -4.46 5.41 -16.13
N GLU A 371 -3.84 5.82 -17.23
CA GLU A 371 -3.51 4.95 -18.37
C GLU A 371 -2.52 3.83 -18.01
N SER A 372 -1.77 3.96 -16.92
CA SER A 372 -0.92 2.86 -16.44
C SER A 372 -1.71 1.73 -15.79
N VAL A 373 -2.95 1.97 -15.36
CA VAL A 373 -3.78 0.93 -14.74
C VAL A 373 -4.48 0.11 -15.83
N PRO A 374 -4.33 -1.23 -15.88
CA PRO A 374 -4.91 -2.05 -16.95
C PRO A 374 -6.43 -1.88 -17.08
N ALA A 375 -6.90 -1.61 -18.29
CA ALA A 375 -8.33 -1.37 -18.56
C ALA A 375 -9.22 -2.55 -18.13
N ASP A 376 -8.77 -3.79 -18.34
CA ASP A 376 -9.54 -4.97 -17.93
C ASP A 376 -9.60 -5.14 -16.40
N TRP A 377 -8.65 -4.60 -15.64
CA TRP A 377 -8.67 -4.61 -14.17
C TRP A 377 -9.56 -3.51 -13.61
N ILE A 378 -9.55 -2.35 -14.25
CA ILE A 378 -10.50 -1.26 -14.01
C ILE A 378 -11.94 -1.77 -14.19
N GLU A 379 -12.23 -2.45 -15.30
CA GLU A 379 -13.57 -3.01 -15.58
C GLU A 379 -14.00 -4.09 -14.57
N LYS A 380 -13.06 -4.85 -14.00
CA LYS A 380 -13.33 -5.83 -12.93
C LYS A 380 -13.58 -5.18 -11.56
N THR A 381 -13.27 -3.90 -11.39
CA THR A 381 -13.44 -3.22 -10.10
C THR A 381 -14.87 -2.71 -9.93
N ALA A 382 -15.51 -3.12 -8.84
CA ALA A 382 -16.86 -2.69 -8.50
C ALA A 382 -16.89 -1.18 -8.21
N SER A 383 -18.01 -0.53 -8.53
CA SER A 383 -18.21 0.91 -8.36
C SER A 383 -17.22 1.81 -9.10
N ILE A 384 -16.49 1.28 -10.10
CA ILE A 384 -15.47 2.08 -10.82
C ILE A 384 -16.05 3.30 -11.52
N THR A 385 -17.28 3.24 -12.03
CA THR A 385 -17.98 4.39 -12.63
C THR A 385 -18.18 5.52 -11.63
N GLU A 386 -18.62 5.19 -10.41
CA GLU A 386 -18.78 6.16 -9.32
C GLU A 386 -17.42 6.73 -8.90
N ILE A 387 -16.44 5.85 -8.68
CA ILE A 387 -15.09 6.23 -8.25
C ILE A 387 -14.46 7.21 -9.26
N ARG A 388 -14.58 6.95 -10.56
CA ARG A 388 -14.08 7.85 -11.62
C ARG A 388 -14.78 9.20 -11.62
N ALA A 389 -16.12 9.21 -11.51
CA ALA A 389 -16.88 10.45 -11.45
C ALA A 389 -16.47 11.31 -10.25
N LEU A 390 -16.43 10.71 -9.06
CA LEU A 390 -15.99 11.38 -7.83
C LEU A 390 -14.53 11.82 -7.90
N SER A 391 -13.66 11.06 -8.58
CA SER A 391 -12.25 11.45 -8.78
C SER A 391 -12.15 12.73 -9.62
N GLU A 392 -12.93 12.85 -10.69
CA GLU A 392 -12.94 14.06 -11.52
C GLU A 392 -13.49 15.27 -10.75
N GLU A 393 -14.60 15.09 -10.01
CA GLU A 393 -15.14 16.13 -9.14
C GLU A 393 -14.13 16.58 -8.08
N LEU A 394 -13.42 15.62 -7.45
CA LEU A 394 -12.36 15.88 -6.49
C LEU A 394 -11.25 16.77 -7.07
N LEU A 395 -10.84 16.51 -8.32
CA LEU A 395 -9.80 17.32 -8.97
C LEU A 395 -10.26 18.75 -9.22
N GLY A 396 -11.53 18.95 -9.54
CA GLY A 396 -12.14 20.27 -9.70
C GLY A 396 -12.19 21.10 -8.41
N LEU A 397 -11.95 20.48 -7.25
CA LEU A 397 -11.91 21.15 -5.95
C LEU A 397 -10.51 21.65 -5.56
N ARG A 398 -9.45 21.26 -6.27
CA ARG A 398 -8.06 21.53 -5.84
C ARG A 398 -7.73 23.01 -5.70
N ASP A 399 -8.23 23.85 -6.59
CA ASP A 399 -8.00 25.30 -6.54
C ASP A 399 -8.61 25.97 -5.31
N LYS A 400 -9.55 25.31 -4.61
CA LYS A 400 -10.16 25.80 -3.37
C LYS A 400 -9.33 25.46 -2.12
N VAL A 401 -8.44 24.47 -2.22
CA VAL A 401 -7.73 23.90 -1.07
C VAL A 401 -6.21 24.04 -1.12
N LYS A 402 -5.63 24.21 -2.33
CA LYS A 402 -4.25 24.68 -2.54
C LYS A 402 -4.11 26.07 -1.92
#